data_AF-A0A935RG94-F1
#
_entry.id   AF-A0A935RG94-F1
#
_cell.length_a   1.000
_cell.length_b   1.000
_cell.length_c   1.000
_cell.angle_alpha   90.00
_cell.angle_beta   90.00
_cell.angle_gamma   90.00
#
_symmetry.space_group_name_H-M   'P 1'
#
loop_
_entity.id
_entity.type
_entity.pdbx_description
1 polymer ?
#
loop_
_entity_poly.entity_id
_entity_poly.type
_entity_poly.pdbx_seq_one_letter_code
_entity_poly.pdbx_strand_id
1 'polypeptide(L)' 'MKNAKRLLVMKGQKVAVFDLAKNKPADAELMELMLGSTGNLRAPVVVRGGTVLVGFNAGVYGDELD' A
#
# COMPACT_ATOMS: atom_id res chain seq x y z
N MET A 1 8.53 8.39 -2.06
CA MET A 1 8.53 7.70 -0.75
C MET A 1 9.95 7.23 -0.44
N LYS A 2 10.73 7.98 0.36
CA LYS A 2 12.16 7.67 0.55
C LYS A 2 12.47 6.67 1.69
N ASN A 3 11.55 6.48 2.66
CA ASN A 3 11.79 5.64 3.84
C ASN A 3 10.72 4.53 4.07
N ALA A 4 9.86 4.26 3.10
CA ALA A 4 8.89 3.17 3.21
C ALA A 4 9.61 1.83 2.96
N LYS A 5 9.46 0.89 3.90
CA LYS A 5 10.00 -0.47 3.84
C LYS A 5 8.97 -1.47 3.31
N ARG A 6 7.69 -1.26 3.62
CA ARG A 6 6.58 -2.13 3.17
C ARG A 6 5.46 -1.27 2.59
N LEU A 7 4.86 -1.74 1.52
CA LEU A 7 3.67 -1.15 0.91
C LEU A 7 2.58 -2.22 0.80
N LEU A 8 1.41 -1.94 1.35
CA LEU A 8 0.22 -2.77 1.23
C LEU A 8 -0.84 -1.99 0.47
N VAL A 9 -1.26 -2.54 -0.67
CA VAL A 9 -2.31 -1.96 -1.51
C VAL A 9 -3.55 -2.85 -1.45
N MET A 10 -4.66 -2.28 -1.03
CA MET A 10 -5.93 -2.95 -0.81
C MET A 10 -6.95 -2.58 -1.89
N LYS A 11 -7.46 -3.58 -2.60
CA LYS A 11 -8.54 -3.47 -3.57
C LYS A 11 -9.68 -4.40 -3.15
N GLY A 12 -10.48 -3.93 -2.20
CA GLY A 12 -11.53 -4.72 -1.56
C GLY A 12 -10.92 -5.90 -0.79
N GLN A 13 -11.24 -7.12 -1.20
CA GLN A 13 -10.70 -8.34 -0.57
C GLN A 13 -9.26 -8.66 -1.01
N LYS A 14 -8.79 -8.08 -2.12
CA LYS A 14 -7.42 -8.34 -2.60
C LYS A 14 -6.43 -7.42 -1.90
N VAL A 15 -5.36 -8.01 -1.36
CA VAL A 15 -4.25 -7.29 -0.72
C VAL A 15 -2.97 -7.65 -1.46
N ALA A 16 -2.29 -6.63 -1.98
CA ALA A 16 -0.96 -6.77 -2.58
C ALA A 16 0.08 -6.23 -1.61
N VAL A 17 1.09 -7.04 -1.28
CA VAL A 17 2.13 -6.71 -0.30
C VAL A 17 3.48 -6.64 -1.00
N PHE A 18 4.18 -5.53 -0.82
CA PHE A 18 5.49 -5.29 -1.41
C PHE A 18 6.51 -4.98 -0.31
N ASP A 19 7.63 -5.70 -0.34
CA ASP A 19 8.82 -5.38 0.45
C ASP A 19 9.73 -4.48 -0.40
N LEU A 20 9.70 -3.19 -0.08
CA LEU A 20 10.46 -2.15 -0.78
C LEU A 20 11.95 -2.16 -0.41
N ALA A 21 12.37 -2.92 0.61
CA ALA A 21 13.76 -3.04 1.02
C ALA A 21 14.49 -4.15 0.27
N LYS A 22 13.81 -5.25 -0.07
CA LYS A 22 14.41 -6.42 -0.73
C LYS A 22 14.26 -6.44 -2.24
N ASN A 23 13.07 -6.10 -2.75
CA ASN A 23 12.79 -6.28 -4.17
C ASN A 23 11.83 -5.17 -4.64
N LYS A 24 12.34 -3.94 -4.62
CA LYS A 24 11.56 -2.74 -4.94
C LYS A 24 11.18 -2.77 -6.42
N PRO A 25 9.87 -2.86 -6.77
CA PRO A 25 9.41 -2.74 -8.14
C PRO A 25 9.67 -1.33 -8.68
N ALA A 26 9.51 -1.14 -9.99
CA ALA A 26 9.64 0.19 -10.57
C ALA A 26 8.60 1.15 -9.97
N ASP A 27 8.97 2.42 -9.79
CA ASP A 27 8.07 3.41 -9.18
C ASP A 27 6.75 3.56 -9.99
N ALA A 28 6.79 3.34 -11.30
CA ALA A 28 5.61 3.34 -12.16
C ALA A 28 4.61 2.21 -11.82
N GLU A 29 5.11 0.98 -11.61
CA GLU A 29 4.28 -0.18 -11.26
C GLU A 29 3.63 0.00 -9.88
N LEU A 30 4.40 0.53 -8.92
CA LEU A 30 3.88 0.87 -7.60
C LEU A 30 2.80 1.95 -7.68
N MET A 31 3.01 2.96 -8.53
CA MET A 31 2.03 4.02 -8.75
C MET A 31 0.73 3.45 -9.31
N GLU A 32 0.78 2.65 -10.38
CA GLU A 32 -0.42 2.05 -10.99
C GLU A 32 -1.26 1.25 -10.00
N LEU A 33 -0.63 0.52 -9.08
CA LEU A 33 -1.32 -0.23 -8.03
C LEU A 33 -2.04 0.70 -7.05
N MET A 34 -1.35 1.76 -6.63
CA MET A 34 -1.88 2.74 -5.67
C MET A 34 -3.00 3.60 -6.25
N LEU A 35 -3.04 3.77 -7.57
CA LEU A 35 -4.08 4.52 -8.25
C LEU A 35 -5.39 3.71 -8.37
N GLY A 36 -6.51 4.42 -8.24
CA GLY A 36 -7.85 3.96 -8.51
C GLY A 36 -8.18 3.99 -10.00
N SER A 37 -9.37 3.52 -10.37
CA SER A 37 -9.84 3.45 -11.77
C SER A 37 -9.84 4.81 -12.50
N THR A 38 -9.92 5.91 -11.76
CA THR A 38 -9.92 7.28 -12.30
C THR A 38 -8.56 7.97 -12.20
N GLY A 39 -7.49 7.24 -11.87
CA GLY A 39 -6.15 7.81 -11.70
C GLY A 39 -5.93 8.59 -10.40
N ASN A 40 -6.91 8.57 -9.48
CA ASN A 40 -6.75 9.16 -8.14
C ASN A 40 -6.11 8.16 -7.19
N LEU A 41 -5.31 8.64 -6.23
CA LEU A 41 -4.77 7.78 -5.18
C LEU A 41 -5.91 7.12 -4.39
N ARG A 42 -5.83 5.80 -4.19
CA ARG A 42 -6.80 5.07 -3.38
C ARG A 42 -6.73 5.55 -1.93
N ALA A 43 -7.88 5.87 -1.36
CA ALA A 43 -8.04 6.20 0.04
C ALA A 43 -8.74 5.05 0.80
N PRO A 44 -8.61 4.97 2.13
CA PRO A 44 -7.70 5.73 3.02
C PRO A 44 -6.21 5.40 2.79
N VAL A 45 -5.32 6.29 3.23
CA VAL A 45 -3.86 6.07 3.21
C VAL A 45 -3.29 6.24 4.61
N VAL A 46 -2.54 5.25 5.09
CA VAL A 46 -1.90 5.27 6.41
C VAL A 46 -0.40 5.05 6.24
N VAL A 47 0.41 5.81 6.97
CA VAL A 47 1.86 5.63 7.03
C VAL A 47 2.26 5.44 8.49
N ARG A 48 2.74 4.24 8.84
CA ARG A 48 3.11 3.88 10.22
C ARG A 48 4.39 3.04 10.22
N GLY A 49 5.41 3.43 10.98
CA GLY A 49 6.61 2.61 11.18
C GLY A 49 7.42 2.26 9.92
N GLY A 50 7.22 2.97 8.80
CA GLY A 50 7.80 2.62 7.50
C GLY A 50 6.93 1.66 6.67
N THR A 51 5.76 1.26 7.16
CA THR A 51 4.71 0.61 6.38
C THR A 51 3.76 1.67 5.83
N VAL A 52 3.40 1.53 4.56
CA VAL A 52 2.38 2.35 3.90
C VAL A 52 1.21 1.46 3.54
N LEU A 53 0.02 1.81 4.02
CA LEU A 53 -1.25 1.16 3.71
C LEU A 53 -2.04 2.05 2.76
N VAL A 54 -2.53 1.50 1.64
CA VAL A 54 -3.26 2.22 0.61
C VAL A 54 -4.57 1.50 0.31
N GLY A 55 -5.70 2.16 0.57
CA GLY A 55 -7.02 1.55 0.57
C GLY A 55 -7.41 1.00 1.95
N PHE A 56 -8.52 0.26 1.98
CA PHE A 56 -9.07 -0.30 3.21
C PHE A 56 -9.33 -1.82 3.08
N ASN A 57 -8.93 -2.55 4.12
CA ASN A 57 -9.29 -3.93 4.36
C ASN A 57 -9.29 -4.14 5.88
N ALA A 58 -10.41 -4.62 6.44
CA ALA A 58 -10.58 -4.71 7.89
C ALA A 58 -9.55 -5.64 8.57
N GLY A 59 -9.20 -6.76 7.94
CA GLY A 59 -8.21 -7.69 8.49
C GLY A 59 -6.82 -7.07 8.54
N VAL A 60 -6.38 -6.44 7.44
CA VAL A 60 -5.09 -5.74 7.39
C VAL A 60 -5.01 -4.60 8.40
N TYR A 61 -6.11 -3.88 8.60
CA TYR A 61 -6.15 -2.80 9.58
C TYR A 61 -6.05 -3.34 11.00
N GLY A 62 -6.75 -4.42 11.33
CA GLY A 62 -6.58 -5.08 12.64
C GLY A 62 -5.14 -5.56 12.85
N ASP A 63 -4.57 -6.24 11.86
CA ASP A 63 -3.22 -6.82 11.98
C ASP A 63 -2.09 -5.76 12.05
N GLU A 64 -2.20 -4.63 11.34
CA GLU A 64 -1.13 -3.63 11.23
C GLU A 64 -1.36 -2.37 12.09
N LEU A 65 -2.60 -2.08 12.52
CA LEU A 65 -2.95 -0.87 13.27
C LEU A 65 -3.34 -1.10 14.73
N ASP A 66 -3.78 -2.29 15.14
CA ASP A 66 -3.95 -2.63 16.56
C ASP A 66 -2.58 -2.75 17.28
#